data_AF-A0A959C6K5-F1
#
_entry.id   AF-A0A959C6K5-F1
#
_cell.length_a   1.000
_cell.length_b   1.000
_cell.length_c   1.000
_cell.angle_alpha   90.00
_cell.angle_beta   90.00
_cell.angle_gamma   90.00
#
_symmetry.space_group_name_H-M   'P 1'
#
loop_
_entity.id
_entity.type
_entity.pdbx_description
1 polymer ?
#
loop_
_entity_poly.entity_id
_entity_poly.type
_entity_poly.pdbx_seq_one_letter_code
_entity_poly.pdbx_strand_id
1 'polypeptide(L)'
;SIDGVGGNILAFVNVSESNGASMENAYWNGAAMWYGKGGSTFQELARGLDVGGHEMTHGVVEKTANLVYQSESGALNESFADIFGAMIDRDDWQIGEDVMQPGTNAALRSLQDPHNGVSSNSPWWQPKHVNEQYNGSQDNGGVHINSGIPNHAFYLFAIQASVGKDKAEQVFYKALRDYLVKSSKFVDLRIAVLQAANELYGSAVANAAASAFDQVGILGSSPGGNYLGQLQVNPGDDYILCVSNDYKNLDLAIGNGTVLGTIYNQGLKSRPSITDNGSQIVFVNAAGHIITVDMVYTQTDIIPTVNPPISAAPVWRNAAISKDGRFVASLTD
;
A
#
# COMPACT_ATOMS: atom_id res chain seq x y z
N SER A 1 -7.29 14.21 6.04
CA SER A 1 -5.84 14.14 6.30
C SER A 1 -5.26 12.98 5.49
N ILE A 2 -3.94 12.94 5.33
CA ILE A 2 -3.22 11.87 4.61
C ILE A 2 -3.47 10.48 5.24
N ASP A 3 -3.62 10.42 6.56
CA ASP A 3 -3.76 9.20 7.35
C ASP A 3 -5.22 8.77 7.65
N GLY A 4 -6.21 9.53 7.18
CA GLY A 4 -7.62 9.26 7.45
C GLY A 4 -8.08 9.50 8.90
N VAL A 5 -7.20 9.94 9.82
CA VAL A 5 -7.52 10.16 11.24
C VAL A 5 -7.39 11.62 11.70
N GLY A 6 -7.30 12.56 10.76
CA GLY A 6 -7.22 14.00 11.04
C GLY A 6 -5.81 14.52 11.36
N GLY A 7 -4.74 13.80 10.99
CA GLY A 7 -3.37 14.25 11.17
C GLY A 7 -3.04 15.57 10.45
N ASN A 8 -2.04 16.29 11.00
CA ASN A 8 -1.52 17.52 10.40
C ASN A 8 -0.91 17.27 9.03
N ILE A 9 -1.04 18.25 8.14
CA ILE A 9 -0.38 18.27 6.83
C ILE A 9 0.69 19.36 6.89
N LEU A 10 1.95 18.96 6.71
CA LEU A 10 3.09 19.86 6.78
C LEU A 10 3.67 20.05 5.37
N ALA A 11 3.92 21.31 5.02
CA ALA A 11 4.52 21.70 3.75
C ALA A 11 5.64 22.71 4.01
N PHE A 12 6.81 22.46 3.42
CA PHE A 12 7.97 23.34 3.50
C PHE A 12 8.32 23.82 2.09
N VAL A 13 8.37 25.13 1.90
CA VAL A 13 8.71 25.78 0.63
C VAL A 13 10.10 26.38 0.71
N ASN A 14 10.64 26.79 -0.44
CA ASN A 14 11.96 27.41 -0.54
C ASN A 14 13.10 26.50 -0.06
N VAL A 15 12.93 25.19 -0.25
CA VAL A 15 13.92 24.19 0.15
C VAL A 15 15.16 24.29 -0.74
N SER A 16 16.33 24.23 -0.11
CA SER A 16 17.63 24.28 -0.78
C SER A 16 18.35 22.94 -0.63
N GLU A 17 19.24 22.67 -1.57
CA GLU A 17 20.21 21.59 -1.47
C GLU A 17 21.16 21.80 -0.28
N SER A 18 21.86 20.73 0.12
CA SER A 18 22.84 20.77 1.23
C SER A 18 23.99 21.77 1.02
N ASN A 19 24.29 22.11 -0.24
CA ASN A 19 25.31 23.10 -0.62
C ASN A 19 24.74 24.53 -0.73
N GLY A 20 23.47 24.75 -0.37
CA GLY A 20 22.77 26.04 -0.45
C GLY A 20 22.26 26.41 -1.83
N ALA A 21 22.44 25.55 -2.85
CA ALA A 21 21.84 25.74 -4.16
C ALA A 21 20.32 25.56 -4.09
N SER A 22 19.61 26.14 -5.05
CA SER A 22 18.17 25.89 -5.18
C SER A 22 17.92 24.43 -5.55
N MET A 23 16.94 23.80 -4.90
CA MET A 23 16.50 22.46 -5.23
C MET A 23 15.55 22.51 -6.43
N GLU A 24 15.87 21.75 -7.49
CA GLU A 24 15.01 21.58 -8.67
C GLU A 24 14.13 20.34 -8.54
N ASN A 25 13.49 20.19 -7.38
CA ASN A 25 12.63 19.04 -7.10
C ASN A 25 11.57 19.36 -6.04
N ALA A 26 10.58 18.48 -5.92
CA ALA A 26 9.66 18.38 -4.80
C ALA A 26 9.60 16.92 -4.34
N TYR A 27 9.28 16.68 -3.08
CA TYR A 27 9.14 15.31 -2.56
C TYR A 27 8.32 15.23 -1.27
N TRP A 28 7.64 14.10 -1.09
CA TRP A 28 7.16 13.57 0.18
C TRP A 28 8.23 12.73 0.88
N ASN A 29 8.47 12.97 2.18
CA ASN A 29 9.50 12.24 2.94
C ASN A 29 8.95 11.26 4.00
N GLY A 30 7.65 11.02 4.03
CA GLY A 30 6.98 10.24 5.09
C GLY A 30 6.33 11.08 6.19
N ALA A 31 6.62 12.39 6.24
CA ALA A 31 6.07 13.28 7.26
C ALA A 31 5.60 14.64 6.72
N ALA A 32 6.26 15.16 5.68
CA ALA A 32 5.96 16.45 5.10
C ALA A 32 6.27 16.48 3.60
N MET A 33 5.65 17.43 2.90
CA MET A 33 5.95 17.77 1.52
C MET A 33 7.00 18.89 1.50
N TRP A 34 7.97 18.77 0.61
CA TRP A 34 9.12 19.67 0.49
C TRP A 34 9.20 20.20 -0.93
N TYR A 35 9.22 21.51 -1.10
CA TYR A 35 9.20 22.17 -2.41
C TYR A 35 10.42 23.07 -2.59
N GLY A 36 11.20 22.80 -3.63
CA GLY A 36 12.31 23.63 -4.05
C GLY A 36 11.88 24.92 -4.74
N LYS A 37 12.81 25.88 -4.87
CA LYS A 37 12.56 27.11 -5.65
C LYS A 37 12.70 26.92 -7.17
N GLY A 38 13.03 25.71 -7.62
CA GLY A 38 13.33 25.47 -9.03
C GLY A 38 14.69 26.03 -9.44
N GLY A 39 14.91 26.20 -10.72
CA GLY A 39 16.17 26.62 -11.29
C GLY A 39 16.12 26.66 -12.81
N SER A 40 16.96 25.88 -13.45
CA SER A 40 17.11 25.77 -14.90
C SER A 40 15.92 25.12 -15.60
N THR A 41 15.29 24.15 -14.96
CA THR A 41 14.22 23.33 -15.54
C THR A 41 12.86 23.73 -15.00
N PHE A 42 12.79 23.99 -13.70
CA PHE A 42 11.54 24.30 -13.00
C PHE A 42 11.52 25.74 -12.48
N GLN A 43 10.33 26.31 -12.39
CA GLN A 43 10.00 27.46 -11.55
C GLN A 43 9.78 26.98 -10.10
N GLU A 44 9.29 27.86 -9.21
CA GLU A 44 9.00 27.49 -7.82
C GLU A 44 7.99 26.33 -7.76
N LEU A 45 8.38 25.15 -7.27
CA LEU A 45 7.55 23.95 -7.44
C LEU A 45 6.25 23.96 -6.62
N ALA A 46 6.20 24.78 -5.57
CA ALA A 46 4.99 24.95 -4.75
C ALA A 46 3.85 25.68 -5.49
N ARG A 47 4.08 26.23 -6.69
CA ARG A 47 3.06 26.92 -7.46
C ARG A 47 2.13 25.99 -8.25
N GLY A 48 2.58 24.77 -8.57
CA GLY A 48 1.77 23.78 -9.28
C GLY A 48 0.78 23.12 -8.32
N LEU A 49 -0.51 23.26 -8.59
CA LEU A 49 -1.56 22.67 -7.75
C LEU A 49 -1.53 21.15 -7.84
N ASP A 50 -1.35 20.64 -9.05
CA ASP A 50 -1.15 19.24 -9.37
C ASP A 50 0.13 18.65 -8.73
N VAL A 51 1.24 19.40 -8.70
CA VAL A 51 2.48 19.04 -8.01
C VAL A 51 2.22 18.94 -6.51
N GLY A 52 1.49 19.89 -5.93
CA GLY A 52 1.03 19.81 -4.55
C GLY A 52 0.19 18.56 -4.26
N GLY A 53 -0.74 18.24 -5.16
CA GLY A 53 -1.58 17.05 -5.10
C GLY A 53 -0.79 15.74 -5.24
N HIS A 54 0.21 15.72 -6.12
CA HIS A 54 1.12 14.60 -6.36
C HIS A 54 1.89 14.26 -5.08
N GLU A 55 2.55 15.24 -4.45
CA GLU A 55 3.31 15.01 -3.22
C GLU A 55 2.43 14.57 -2.05
N MET A 56 1.23 15.15 -1.93
CA MET A 56 0.28 14.72 -0.90
C MET A 56 -0.16 13.27 -1.10
N THR A 57 -0.32 12.86 -2.37
CA THR A 57 -0.79 11.53 -2.74
C THR A 57 0.24 10.45 -2.43
N HIS A 58 1.54 10.72 -2.50
CA HIS A 58 2.55 9.76 -2.01
C HIS A 58 2.30 9.37 -0.55
N GLY A 59 1.93 10.33 0.30
CA GLY A 59 1.52 10.05 1.68
C GLY A 59 0.28 9.15 1.75
N VAL A 60 -0.71 9.37 0.88
CA VAL A 60 -1.92 8.52 0.82
C VAL A 60 -1.57 7.11 0.39
N VAL A 61 -0.70 6.95 -0.61
CA VAL A 61 -0.19 5.64 -1.06
C VAL A 61 0.53 4.94 0.10
N GLU A 62 1.36 5.64 0.86
CA GLU A 62 2.08 5.10 2.02
C GLU A 62 1.11 4.58 3.11
N LYS A 63 0.04 5.31 3.39
CA LYS A 63 -0.95 4.94 4.42
C LYS A 63 -1.97 3.90 3.96
N THR A 64 -1.96 3.52 2.68
CA THR A 64 -2.88 2.54 2.10
C THR A 64 -2.11 1.32 1.58
N ALA A 65 -1.90 1.20 0.27
CA ALA A 65 -1.24 0.05 -0.36
C ALA A 65 0.24 -0.09 0.03
N ASN A 66 0.88 1.02 0.43
CA ASN A 66 2.30 1.10 0.75
C ASN A 66 3.19 0.51 -0.36
N LEU A 67 2.92 0.94 -1.60
CA LEU A 67 3.59 0.45 -2.81
C LEU A 67 5.10 0.67 -2.72
N VAL A 68 5.86 -0.42 -2.87
CA VAL A 68 7.32 -0.36 -2.89
C VAL A 68 7.77 0.49 -4.07
N TYR A 69 8.61 1.48 -3.80
CA TYR A 69 9.10 2.46 -4.77
C TYR A 69 10.20 1.89 -5.69
N GLN A 70 9.83 0.85 -6.45
CA GLN A 70 10.71 0.12 -7.36
C GLN A 70 9.93 -0.55 -8.50
N SER A 71 10.46 -0.51 -9.71
CA SER A 71 9.88 -1.15 -10.91
C SER A 71 8.39 -0.83 -11.05
N GLU A 72 7.55 -1.80 -11.43
CA GLU A 72 6.10 -1.56 -11.60
C GLU A 72 5.38 -1.10 -10.33
N SER A 73 5.76 -1.56 -9.13
CA SER A 73 5.10 -1.08 -7.92
C SER A 73 5.42 0.40 -7.66
N GLY A 74 6.64 0.84 -7.99
CA GLY A 74 7.01 2.24 -7.93
C GLY A 74 6.37 3.06 -9.04
N ALA A 75 6.27 2.52 -10.26
CA ALA A 75 5.56 3.17 -11.36
C ALA A 75 4.05 3.33 -11.06
N LEU A 76 3.44 2.39 -10.33
CA LEU A 76 2.10 2.57 -9.79
C LEU A 76 2.04 3.66 -8.73
N ASN A 77 3.03 3.74 -7.84
CA ASN A 77 3.11 4.80 -6.83
C ASN A 77 3.13 6.19 -7.48
N GLU A 78 4.02 6.39 -8.46
CA GLU A 78 4.09 7.59 -9.30
C GLU A 78 2.79 7.87 -10.05
N SER A 79 2.21 6.84 -10.66
CA SER A 79 0.97 7.00 -11.43
C SER A 79 -0.22 7.41 -10.57
N PHE A 80 -0.36 6.85 -9.36
CA PHE A 80 -1.41 7.31 -8.46
C PHE A 80 -1.20 8.77 -8.04
N ALA A 81 0.05 9.19 -7.80
CA ALA A 81 0.38 10.57 -7.50
C ALA A 81 0.02 11.53 -8.65
N ASP A 82 0.35 11.18 -9.89
CA ASP A 82 -0.07 11.91 -11.09
C ASP A 82 -1.59 11.95 -11.25
N ILE A 83 -2.27 10.80 -11.13
CA ILE A 83 -3.72 10.68 -11.29
C ILE A 83 -4.45 11.59 -10.31
N PHE A 84 -4.10 11.54 -9.02
CA PHE A 84 -4.77 12.37 -8.03
C PHE A 84 -4.32 13.83 -8.08
N GLY A 85 -3.09 14.13 -8.52
CA GLY A 85 -2.68 15.47 -8.92
C GLY A 85 -3.63 16.06 -9.97
N ALA A 86 -3.83 15.37 -11.09
CA ALA A 86 -4.74 15.78 -12.16
C ALA A 86 -6.24 15.73 -11.79
N MET A 87 -6.62 15.00 -10.73
CA MET A 87 -7.99 15.04 -10.21
C MET A 87 -8.20 16.16 -9.19
N ILE A 88 -7.14 16.72 -8.62
CA ILE A 88 -7.18 17.95 -7.81
C ILE A 88 -7.13 19.17 -8.74
N ASP A 89 -6.22 19.16 -9.71
CA ASP A 89 -6.15 20.15 -10.79
C ASP A 89 -6.79 19.62 -12.07
N ARG A 90 -8.11 19.82 -12.19
CA ARG A 90 -8.93 19.12 -13.19
C ARG A 90 -8.96 19.78 -14.57
N ASP A 91 -8.24 20.87 -14.76
CA ASP A 91 -8.38 21.70 -15.97
C ASP A 91 -7.83 20.99 -17.21
N ASP A 92 -6.82 20.15 -17.05
CA ASP A 92 -6.26 19.35 -18.14
C ASP A 92 -5.85 17.91 -17.69
N TRP A 93 -4.83 17.37 -18.35
CA TRP A 93 -4.26 16.03 -18.17
C TRP A 93 -2.72 16.07 -18.14
N GLN A 94 -2.16 17.26 -17.99
CA GLN A 94 -0.74 17.52 -17.87
C GLN A 94 -0.34 17.44 -16.39
N ILE A 95 0.94 17.21 -16.18
CA ILE A 95 1.53 17.29 -14.85
C ILE A 95 2.71 18.26 -14.94
N GLY A 96 2.75 19.22 -14.05
CA GLY A 96 3.81 20.19 -13.84
C GLY A 96 3.91 21.26 -14.91
N GLU A 97 2.93 21.42 -15.79
CA GLU A 97 2.86 22.50 -16.80
C GLU A 97 2.98 23.89 -16.16
N ASP A 98 2.43 24.05 -14.95
CA ASP A 98 2.58 25.26 -14.16
C ASP A 98 3.93 25.40 -13.47
N VAL A 99 4.83 24.43 -13.51
CA VAL A 99 6.18 24.57 -12.92
C VAL A 99 7.29 24.50 -13.95
N MET A 100 7.02 24.25 -15.23
CA MET A 100 8.07 24.22 -16.26
C MET A 100 8.63 25.62 -16.55
N GLN A 101 9.94 25.72 -16.77
CA GLN A 101 10.55 26.95 -17.26
C GLN A 101 10.25 27.18 -18.75
N PRO A 102 10.05 28.43 -19.19
CA PRO A 102 9.96 28.75 -20.61
C PRO A 102 11.18 28.22 -21.40
N GLY A 103 10.93 27.56 -22.53
CA GLY A 103 11.97 26.97 -23.37
C GLY A 103 12.40 25.56 -22.98
N THR A 104 11.77 24.97 -21.95
CA THR A 104 11.83 23.52 -21.66
C THR A 104 10.66 22.80 -22.34
N ASN A 105 10.17 21.69 -21.78
CA ASN A 105 8.96 21.04 -22.28
C ASN A 105 7.69 21.74 -21.77
N ALA A 106 6.56 21.57 -22.45
CA ALA A 106 5.30 22.20 -22.06
C ALA A 106 4.78 21.73 -20.70
N ALA A 107 5.02 20.45 -20.37
CA ALA A 107 4.68 19.83 -19.11
C ALA A 107 5.74 18.78 -18.73
N LEU A 108 5.84 18.42 -17.45
CA LEU A 108 6.71 17.35 -16.98
C LEU A 108 6.24 16.00 -17.54
N ARG A 109 4.93 15.73 -17.47
CA ARG A 109 4.28 14.51 -17.99
C ARG A 109 2.90 14.82 -18.57
N SER A 110 2.32 13.85 -19.26
CA SER A 110 0.95 13.92 -19.79
C SER A 110 0.27 12.57 -19.67
N LEU A 111 -0.87 12.53 -18.97
CA LEU A 111 -1.70 11.32 -18.87
C LEU A 111 -2.38 11.00 -20.22
N GLN A 112 -2.72 12.04 -20.99
CA GLN A 112 -3.36 11.88 -22.30
C GLN A 112 -2.39 11.36 -23.36
N ASP A 113 -1.15 11.84 -23.38
CA ASP A 113 -0.11 11.36 -24.29
C ASP A 113 1.23 11.26 -23.55
N PRO A 114 1.55 10.10 -22.94
CA PRO A 114 2.80 9.92 -22.20
C PRO A 114 4.07 10.13 -23.03
N HIS A 115 3.98 10.00 -24.36
CA HIS A 115 5.10 10.36 -25.25
C HIS A 115 5.45 11.85 -25.20
N ASN A 116 4.54 12.67 -24.68
CA ASN A 116 4.71 14.08 -24.33
C ASN A 116 5.20 14.95 -25.51
N GLY A 117 4.80 14.58 -26.74
CA GLY A 117 5.18 15.28 -27.97
C GLY A 117 6.67 15.25 -28.32
N VAL A 118 7.46 14.41 -27.65
CA VAL A 118 8.93 14.33 -27.82
C VAL A 118 9.37 12.95 -28.32
N SER A 119 10.62 12.85 -28.77
CA SER A 119 11.22 11.57 -29.18
C SER A 119 11.56 10.69 -27.98
N SER A 120 11.60 9.37 -28.18
CA SER A 120 11.81 8.38 -27.11
C SER A 120 13.18 8.41 -26.40
N ASN A 121 14.10 9.25 -26.86
CA ASN A 121 15.38 9.54 -26.20
C ASN A 121 15.33 10.80 -25.31
N SER A 122 14.21 11.51 -25.29
CA SER A 122 13.98 12.67 -24.44
C SER A 122 13.73 12.25 -23.00
N PRO A 123 14.21 13.00 -22.00
CA PRO A 123 13.88 12.75 -20.59
C PRO A 123 12.39 12.99 -20.28
N TRP A 124 11.64 13.68 -21.16
CA TRP A 124 10.22 13.97 -21.00
C TRP A 124 9.30 12.92 -21.61
N TRP A 125 9.86 11.92 -22.29
CA TRP A 125 9.10 10.84 -22.93
C TRP A 125 8.83 9.73 -21.93
N GLN A 126 7.59 9.23 -21.90
CA GLN A 126 7.20 8.04 -21.14
C GLN A 126 6.49 7.02 -22.04
N PRO A 127 6.66 5.71 -21.83
CA PRO A 127 5.85 4.69 -22.50
C PRO A 127 4.36 4.86 -22.18
N LYS A 128 3.51 4.63 -23.18
CA LYS A 128 2.04 4.58 -23.01
C LYS A 128 1.46 3.17 -23.12
N HIS A 129 2.28 2.20 -23.50
CA HIS A 129 1.90 0.80 -23.66
C HIS A 129 3.00 -0.13 -23.12
N VAL A 130 2.64 -1.30 -22.58
CA VAL A 130 3.59 -2.25 -21.95
C VAL A 130 4.69 -2.78 -22.88
N ASN A 131 4.52 -2.72 -24.19
CA ASN A 131 5.55 -3.11 -25.16
C ASN A 131 6.66 -2.05 -25.31
N GLU A 132 6.43 -0.84 -24.81
CA GLU A 132 7.38 0.27 -24.73
C GLU A 132 8.06 0.33 -23.35
N GLN A 133 7.69 -0.56 -22.41
CA GLN A 133 8.11 -0.52 -21.03
C GLN A 133 9.63 -0.55 -20.88
N TYR A 134 10.15 0.35 -20.06
CA TYR A 134 11.54 0.40 -19.68
C TYR A 134 11.86 -0.75 -18.70
N ASN A 135 12.86 -1.55 -19.05
CA ASN A 135 13.27 -2.75 -18.28
C ASN A 135 14.68 -2.62 -17.66
N GLY A 136 15.25 -1.41 -17.64
CA GLY A 136 16.55 -1.16 -17.03
C GLY A 136 16.46 -0.94 -15.51
N SER A 137 17.59 -0.55 -14.90
CA SER A 137 17.72 -0.38 -13.45
C SER A 137 17.78 1.09 -12.99
N GLN A 138 17.87 2.05 -13.92
CA GLN A 138 17.85 3.47 -13.56
C GLN A 138 16.50 3.85 -12.96
N ASP A 139 16.46 4.96 -12.22
CA ASP A 139 15.21 5.50 -11.69
C ASP A 139 14.39 4.43 -10.92
N ASN A 140 15.08 3.71 -10.04
CA ASN A 140 14.52 2.58 -9.28
C ASN A 140 13.84 1.50 -10.15
N GLY A 141 14.30 1.29 -11.38
CA GLY A 141 13.62 0.42 -12.35
C GLY A 141 12.57 1.14 -13.20
N GLY A 142 12.77 2.44 -13.46
CA GLY A 142 11.93 3.29 -14.28
C GLY A 142 10.59 3.62 -13.65
N VAL A 143 10.56 4.05 -12.39
CA VAL A 143 9.30 4.39 -11.69
C VAL A 143 8.64 5.62 -12.32
N HIS A 144 9.39 6.69 -12.56
CA HIS A 144 8.90 7.89 -13.24
C HIS A 144 8.78 7.67 -14.75
N ILE A 145 9.52 6.72 -15.33
CA ILE A 145 9.42 6.40 -16.76
C ILE A 145 8.12 5.63 -17.02
N ASN A 146 7.96 4.48 -16.38
CA ASN A 146 6.89 3.54 -16.67
C ASN A 146 5.51 3.96 -16.13
N SER A 147 5.41 5.03 -15.33
CA SER A 147 4.12 5.54 -14.82
C SER A 147 3.20 6.04 -15.94
N GLY A 148 3.75 6.40 -17.10
CA GLY A 148 2.98 6.76 -18.30
C GLY A 148 1.95 5.70 -18.73
N ILE A 149 2.25 4.42 -18.54
CA ILE A 149 1.38 3.30 -18.95
C ILE A 149 0.07 3.29 -18.12
N PRO A 150 0.11 3.19 -16.77
CA PRO A 150 -1.11 3.28 -15.96
C PRO A 150 -1.75 4.68 -15.98
N ASN A 151 -0.99 5.76 -16.17
CA ASN A 151 -1.53 7.11 -16.39
C ASN A 151 -2.44 7.16 -17.61
N HIS A 152 -1.99 6.59 -18.73
CA HIS A 152 -2.76 6.53 -19.96
C HIS A 152 -3.98 5.62 -19.83
N ALA A 153 -3.87 4.52 -19.10
CA ALA A 153 -5.01 3.66 -18.77
C ALA A 153 -6.09 4.42 -17.99
N PHE A 154 -5.70 5.22 -16.99
CA PHE A 154 -6.63 6.07 -16.25
C PHE A 154 -7.29 7.11 -17.14
N TYR A 155 -6.52 7.82 -17.96
CA TYR A 155 -7.05 8.78 -18.93
C TYR A 155 -8.10 8.13 -19.84
N LEU A 156 -7.76 7.01 -20.48
CA LEU A 156 -8.66 6.27 -21.38
C LEU A 156 -9.92 5.77 -20.68
N PHE A 157 -9.84 5.45 -19.39
CA PHE A 157 -11.00 5.09 -18.58
C PHE A 157 -11.87 6.31 -18.27
N ALA A 158 -11.27 7.41 -17.82
CA ALA A 158 -11.96 8.61 -17.37
C ALA A 158 -12.65 9.38 -18.50
N ILE A 159 -12.11 9.37 -19.73
CA ILE A 159 -12.72 10.06 -20.88
C ILE A 159 -13.95 9.34 -21.43
N GLN A 160 -14.22 8.10 -21.03
CA GLN A 160 -15.41 7.40 -21.49
C GLN A 160 -16.65 8.08 -20.91
N ALA A 161 -17.61 8.43 -21.77
CA ALA A 161 -18.81 9.17 -21.39
C ALA A 161 -19.65 8.49 -20.29
N SER A 162 -19.61 7.16 -20.19
CA SER A 162 -20.29 6.39 -19.15
C SER A 162 -19.58 6.45 -17.78
N VAL A 163 -18.32 6.89 -17.76
CA VAL A 163 -17.43 6.91 -16.59
C VAL A 163 -17.25 8.35 -16.10
N GLY A 164 -16.55 9.19 -16.85
CA GLY A 164 -16.16 10.55 -16.42
C GLY A 164 -15.10 10.57 -15.31
N LYS A 165 -14.49 11.74 -15.07
CA LYS A 165 -13.48 11.95 -14.01
C LYS A 165 -13.99 11.50 -12.62
N ASP A 166 -15.24 11.84 -12.28
CA ASP A 166 -15.83 11.56 -10.95
C ASP A 166 -15.94 10.08 -10.60
N LYS A 167 -16.32 9.21 -11.56
CA LYS A 167 -16.34 7.77 -11.29
C LYS A 167 -14.93 7.20 -11.34
N ALA A 168 -14.10 7.67 -12.27
CA ALA A 168 -12.75 7.16 -12.45
C ALA A 168 -11.91 7.35 -11.18
N GLU A 169 -11.93 8.54 -10.58
CA GLU A 169 -11.19 8.82 -9.34
C GLU A 169 -11.68 7.95 -8.17
N GLN A 170 -12.99 7.73 -8.02
CA GLN A 170 -13.57 6.94 -6.93
C GLN A 170 -13.18 5.47 -7.06
N VAL A 171 -13.20 4.94 -8.29
CA VAL A 171 -12.74 3.58 -8.58
C VAL A 171 -11.25 3.43 -8.28
N PHE A 172 -10.40 4.34 -8.75
CA PHE A 172 -8.96 4.26 -8.53
C PHE A 172 -8.59 4.43 -7.05
N TYR A 173 -9.29 5.32 -6.34
CA TYR A 173 -9.08 5.49 -4.90
C TYR A 173 -9.46 4.24 -4.11
N LYS A 174 -10.61 3.63 -4.44
CA LYS A 174 -11.01 2.34 -3.84
C LYS A 174 -10.01 1.25 -4.19
N ALA A 175 -9.52 1.19 -5.43
CA ALA A 175 -8.53 0.20 -5.85
C ALA A 175 -7.22 0.30 -5.04
N LEU A 176 -6.71 1.52 -4.87
CA LEU A 176 -5.53 1.81 -4.05
C LEU A 176 -5.73 1.43 -2.59
N ARG A 177 -6.88 1.80 -2.00
CA ARG A 177 -7.14 1.64 -0.57
C ARG A 177 -7.45 0.20 -0.17
N ASP A 178 -8.24 -0.53 -0.99
CA ASP A 178 -8.85 -1.79 -0.56
C ASP A 178 -8.17 -3.04 -1.13
N TYR A 179 -7.50 -2.95 -2.28
CA TYR A 179 -7.03 -4.16 -3.00
C TYR A 179 -5.53 -4.19 -3.26
N LEU A 180 -4.92 -3.04 -3.57
CA LEU A 180 -3.48 -3.02 -3.85
C LEU A 180 -2.68 -3.21 -2.57
N VAL A 181 -1.52 -3.84 -2.73
CA VAL A 181 -0.56 -4.09 -1.65
C VAL A 181 0.83 -3.71 -2.12
N LYS A 182 1.78 -3.69 -1.19
CA LYS A 182 3.14 -3.19 -1.41
C LYS A 182 3.85 -3.71 -2.67
N SER A 183 3.58 -4.95 -3.08
CA SER A 183 4.24 -5.62 -4.21
C SER A 183 3.43 -5.65 -5.50
N SER A 184 2.29 -4.94 -5.55
CA SER A 184 1.39 -4.94 -6.71
C SER A 184 2.08 -4.47 -7.99
N LYS A 185 1.67 -5.09 -9.10
CA LYS A 185 2.15 -4.93 -10.47
C LYS A 185 1.02 -4.37 -11.35
N PHE A 186 1.32 -4.03 -12.60
CA PHE A 186 0.33 -3.45 -13.50
C PHE A 186 -0.91 -4.31 -13.70
N VAL A 187 -0.75 -5.63 -13.78
CA VAL A 187 -1.88 -6.56 -13.85
C VAL A 187 -2.75 -6.54 -12.59
N ASP A 188 -2.15 -6.28 -11.43
CA ASP A 188 -2.86 -6.22 -10.16
C ASP A 188 -3.68 -4.94 -10.04
N LEU A 189 -3.15 -3.82 -10.56
CA LEU A 189 -3.92 -2.58 -10.73
C LEU A 189 -5.16 -2.84 -11.59
N ARG A 190 -5.01 -3.52 -12.74
CA ARG A 190 -6.16 -3.87 -13.59
C ARG A 190 -7.21 -4.64 -12.80
N ILE A 191 -6.82 -5.74 -12.15
CA ILE A 191 -7.75 -6.59 -11.38
C ILE A 191 -8.47 -5.77 -10.30
N ALA A 192 -7.71 -4.95 -9.54
CA ALA A 192 -8.25 -4.10 -8.48
C ALA A 192 -9.24 -3.05 -9.02
N VAL A 193 -8.91 -2.39 -10.14
CA VAL A 193 -9.78 -1.37 -10.75
C VAL A 193 -11.06 -2.00 -11.31
N LEU A 194 -10.98 -3.16 -11.95
CA LEU A 194 -12.16 -3.89 -12.45
C LEU A 194 -13.09 -4.29 -11.30
N GLN A 195 -12.51 -4.81 -10.21
CA GLN A 195 -13.25 -5.17 -9.00
C GLN A 195 -13.91 -3.93 -8.37
N ALA A 196 -13.16 -2.85 -8.16
CA ALA A 196 -13.66 -1.59 -7.60
C ALA A 196 -14.78 -0.98 -8.45
N ALA A 197 -14.61 -0.98 -9.78
CA ALA A 197 -15.59 -0.48 -10.74
C ALA A 197 -16.90 -1.28 -10.69
N ASN A 198 -16.79 -2.60 -10.61
CA ASN A 198 -17.96 -3.47 -10.52
C ASN A 198 -18.71 -3.28 -9.20
N GLU A 199 -18.00 -3.17 -8.08
CA GLU A 199 -18.62 -2.95 -6.76
C GLU A 199 -19.31 -1.59 -6.64
N LEU A 200 -18.70 -0.52 -7.19
CA LEU A 200 -19.25 0.83 -7.07
C LEU A 200 -20.36 1.12 -8.09
N TYR A 201 -20.23 0.62 -9.32
CA TYR A 201 -21.09 1.06 -10.43
C TYR A 201 -21.55 -0.07 -11.36
N GLY A 202 -21.19 -1.32 -11.07
CA GLY A 202 -21.61 -2.49 -11.84
C GLY A 202 -20.78 -2.77 -13.10
N SER A 203 -21.16 -3.83 -13.80
CA SER A 203 -20.37 -4.44 -14.89
C SER A 203 -20.11 -3.52 -16.08
N ALA A 204 -20.99 -2.57 -16.37
CA ALA A 204 -20.80 -1.63 -17.47
C ALA A 204 -19.54 -0.75 -17.26
N VAL A 205 -19.32 -0.26 -16.04
CA VAL A 205 -18.15 0.56 -15.70
C VAL A 205 -16.89 -0.32 -15.54
N ALA A 206 -17.04 -1.55 -15.07
CA ALA A 206 -15.94 -2.51 -15.05
C ALA A 206 -15.44 -2.87 -16.47
N ASN A 207 -16.36 -3.05 -17.42
CA ASN A 207 -16.02 -3.30 -18.82
C ASN A 207 -15.32 -2.09 -19.48
N ALA A 208 -15.75 -0.88 -19.13
CA ALA A 208 -15.09 0.36 -19.55
C ALA A 208 -13.63 0.42 -19.05
N ALA A 209 -13.40 0.06 -17.78
CA ALA A 209 -12.05 -0.05 -17.24
C ALA A 209 -11.23 -1.13 -17.97
N ALA A 210 -11.80 -2.32 -18.17
CA ALA A 210 -11.13 -3.42 -18.89
C ALA A 210 -10.67 -2.97 -20.28
N SER A 211 -11.54 -2.28 -21.04
CA SER A 211 -11.21 -1.74 -22.35
C SER A 211 -10.09 -0.70 -22.32
N ALA A 212 -10.00 0.12 -21.27
CA ALA A 212 -8.91 1.09 -21.11
C ALA A 212 -7.56 0.40 -20.82
N PHE A 213 -7.55 -0.60 -19.95
CA PHE A 213 -6.34 -1.39 -19.68
C PHE A 213 -5.90 -2.23 -20.89
N ASP A 214 -6.85 -2.75 -21.68
CA ASP A 214 -6.54 -3.50 -22.90
C ASP A 214 -5.78 -2.63 -23.91
N GLN A 215 -6.15 -1.36 -24.04
CA GLN A 215 -5.52 -0.41 -24.97
C GLN A 215 -4.07 -0.06 -24.61
N VAL A 216 -3.66 -0.23 -23.35
CA VAL A 216 -2.26 -0.05 -22.92
C VAL A 216 -1.51 -1.39 -22.79
N GLY A 217 -2.16 -2.50 -23.15
CA GLY A 217 -1.59 -3.83 -23.17
C GLY A 217 -1.48 -4.52 -21.81
N ILE A 218 -2.14 -4.00 -20.78
CA ILE A 218 -2.26 -4.70 -19.49
C ILE A 218 -3.46 -5.65 -19.62
N LEU A 219 -3.23 -6.91 -20.03
CA LEU A 219 -4.29 -7.84 -20.47
C LEU A 219 -4.62 -8.96 -19.46
N GLY A 220 -3.82 -9.13 -18.41
CA GLY A 220 -3.93 -10.27 -17.49
C GLY A 220 -5.12 -10.19 -16.52
N SER A 221 -5.59 -11.36 -16.06
CA SER A 221 -6.61 -11.52 -15.02
C SER A 221 -6.12 -12.27 -13.79
N SER A 222 -4.84 -12.68 -13.79
CA SER A 222 -4.19 -13.34 -12.66
C SER A 222 -3.20 -12.38 -12.00
N PRO A 223 -3.13 -12.35 -10.66
CA PRO A 223 -2.20 -11.46 -9.98
C PRO A 223 -0.73 -11.74 -10.36
N GLY A 224 0.05 -10.68 -10.60
CA GLY A 224 1.43 -10.75 -11.12
C GLY A 224 2.52 -10.52 -10.06
N GLY A 225 2.17 -9.92 -8.93
CA GLY A 225 3.04 -9.82 -7.76
C GLY A 225 3.41 -11.19 -7.16
N ASN A 226 4.54 -11.24 -6.47
CA ASN A 226 4.89 -12.38 -5.63
C ASN A 226 4.12 -12.25 -4.30
N TYR A 227 2.80 -12.40 -4.41
CA TYR A 227 1.93 -12.55 -3.25
C TYR A 227 2.42 -13.78 -2.51
N LEU A 228 2.69 -13.67 -1.21
CA LEU A 228 2.47 -14.85 -0.36
C LEU A 228 1.04 -15.25 -0.68
N GLY A 229 0.90 -16.31 -1.50
CA GLY A 229 -0.28 -16.54 -2.33
C GLY A 229 -1.52 -16.30 -1.51
N GLN A 230 -2.47 -15.50 -2.04
CA GLN A 230 -3.72 -15.18 -1.37
C GLN A 230 -4.20 -16.45 -0.68
N LEU A 231 -4.01 -16.50 0.65
CA LEU A 231 -4.28 -17.70 1.39
C LEU A 231 -5.76 -17.94 1.14
N GLN A 232 -6.10 -19.14 0.65
CA GLN A 232 -7.50 -19.51 0.48
C GLN A 232 -8.19 -19.18 1.81
N VAL A 233 -9.36 -18.53 1.74
CA VAL A 233 -10.16 -18.28 2.92
C VAL A 233 -10.23 -19.59 3.67
N ASN A 234 -9.70 -19.62 4.90
CA ASN A 234 -9.76 -20.81 5.71
C ASN A 234 -11.25 -21.04 5.99
N PRO A 235 -11.87 -22.13 5.47
CA PRO A 235 -13.29 -22.37 5.69
C PRO A 235 -13.59 -22.82 7.14
N GLY A 236 -12.55 -22.94 7.98
CA GLY A 236 -12.68 -23.24 9.39
C GLY A 236 -13.29 -22.09 10.19
N ASP A 237 -13.63 -22.40 11.45
CA ASP A 237 -14.22 -21.42 12.36
C ASP A 237 -13.20 -20.39 12.86
N ASP A 238 -13.69 -19.17 13.12
CA ASP A 238 -12.90 -18.09 13.72
C ASP A 238 -12.94 -18.17 15.25
N TYR A 239 -11.76 -18.30 15.85
CA TYR A 239 -11.58 -18.32 17.30
C TYR A 239 -10.85 -17.08 17.80
N ILE A 240 -11.25 -16.61 18.98
CA ILE A 240 -10.64 -15.48 19.67
C ILE A 240 -9.97 -16.00 20.94
N LEU A 241 -8.67 -15.73 21.05
CA LEU A 241 -7.93 -15.94 22.28
C LEU A 241 -8.16 -14.74 23.22
N CYS A 242 -8.76 -14.99 24.38
CA CYS A 242 -9.17 -13.95 25.32
C CYS A 242 -8.38 -14.07 26.62
N VAL A 243 -8.00 -12.95 27.21
CA VAL A 243 -7.45 -12.90 28.57
C VAL A 243 -8.51 -12.26 29.46
N SER A 244 -8.82 -12.90 30.59
CA SER A 244 -9.77 -12.34 31.55
C SER A 244 -9.27 -10.99 32.10
N ASN A 245 -10.19 -10.09 32.47
CA ASN A 245 -9.83 -8.76 32.97
C ASN A 245 -8.98 -8.77 34.25
N ASP A 246 -9.04 -9.87 35.02
CA ASP A 246 -8.21 -10.10 36.20
C ASP A 246 -6.88 -10.81 35.89
N TYR A 247 -6.59 -11.04 34.60
CA TYR A 247 -5.42 -11.72 34.07
C TYR A 247 -5.21 -13.14 34.58
N LYS A 248 -6.25 -13.80 35.10
CA LYS A 248 -6.14 -15.17 35.63
C LYS A 248 -6.26 -16.25 34.57
N ASN A 249 -7.12 -16.01 33.58
CA ASN A 249 -7.51 -17.01 32.61
C ASN A 249 -7.09 -16.61 31.20
N LEU A 250 -6.61 -17.61 30.47
CA LEU A 250 -6.52 -17.63 29.02
C LEU A 250 -7.66 -18.50 28.51
N ASP A 251 -8.61 -17.89 27.83
CA ASP A 251 -9.83 -18.52 27.35
C ASP A 251 -9.86 -18.55 25.82
N LEU A 252 -10.53 -19.56 25.27
CA LEU A 252 -10.89 -19.62 23.87
C LEU A 252 -12.36 -19.23 23.71
N ALA A 253 -12.64 -18.32 22.80
CA ALA A 253 -13.99 -17.86 22.49
C ALA A 253 -14.23 -17.86 20.97
N ILE A 254 -15.48 -17.64 20.56
CA ILE A 254 -15.86 -17.40 19.17
C ILE A 254 -16.25 -15.94 18.95
N GLY A 255 -16.40 -15.51 17.68
CA GLY A 255 -16.64 -14.12 17.29
C GLY A 255 -17.82 -13.40 17.95
N ASN A 256 -18.79 -14.13 18.51
CA ASN A 256 -19.93 -13.56 19.25
C ASN A 256 -19.67 -13.36 20.76
N GLY A 257 -18.44 -13.64 21.24
CA GLY A 257 -18.04 -13.49 22.63
C GLY A 257 -18.34 -14.70 23.53
N THR A 258 -18.90 -15.79 23.00
CA THR A 258 -19.11 -17.02 23.78
C THR A 258 -17.78 -17.70 24.08
N VAL A 259 -17.47 -17.88 25.36
CA VAL A 259 -16.29 -18.64 25.80
C VAL A 259 -16.56 -20.14 25.68
N LEU A 260 -15.71 -20.84 24.93
CA LEU A 260 -15.76 -22.28 24.73
C LEU A 260 -15.08 -23.05 25.86
N GLY A 261 -14.04 -22.46 26.46
CA GLY A 261 -13.32 -23.06 27.58
C GLY A 261 -12.05 -22.33 27.95
N THR A 262 -11.50 -22.69 29.12
CA THR A 262 -10.26 -22.13 29.65
C THR A 262 -9.07 -23.02 29.29
N ILE A 263 -8.09 -22.44 28.60
CA ILE A 263 -6.82 -23.07 28.21
C ILE A 263 -5.84 -23.06 29.39
N TYR A 264 -5.75 -21.94 30.10
CA TYR A 264 -4.80 -21.75 31.20
C TYR A 264 -5.42 -20.90 32.30
N ASN A 265 -5.24 -21.28 33.57
CA ASN A 265 -5.91 -20.65 34.72
C ASN A 265 -4.97 -20.30 35.89
N GLN A 266 -3.65 -20.28 35.66
CA GLN A 266 -2.65 -19.97 36.69
C GLN A 266 -2.10 -18.54 36.56
N GLY A 267 -2.80 -17.66 35.84
CA GLY A 267 -2.46 -16.26 35.69
C GLY A 267 -1.42 -15.94 34.63
N LEU A 268 -1.58 -14.77 34.01
CA LEU A 268 -0.75 -14.27 32.92
C LEU A 268 -0.05 -12.97 33.34
N LYS A 269 1.25 -12.89 33.09
CA LYS A 269 2.07 -11.67 33.25
C LYS A 269 2.20 -10.93 31.92
N SER A 270 2.19 -11.65 30.80
CA SER A 270 2.29 -11.06 29.46
C SER A 270 1.09 -11.39 28.58
N ARG A 271 0.88 -10.55 27.57
CA ARG A 271 -0.08 -10.83 26.49
C ARG A 271 0.39 -12.09 25.72
N PRO A 272 -0.51 -13.03 25.41
CA PRO A 272 -0.19 -14.17 24.55
C PRO A 272 0.16 -13.77 23.12
N SER A 273 1.12 -14.48 22.56
CA SER A 273 1.53 -14.44 21.16
C SER A 273 1.22 -15.80 20.51
N ILE A 274 0.73 -15.80 19.27
CA ILE A 274 0.27 -17.01 18.57
C ILE A 274 0.88 -17.06 17.16
N THR A 275 1.16 -18.26 16.65
CA THR A 275 1.62 -18.47 15.26
C THR A 275 0.54 -18.15 14.23
N ASP A 276 0.92 -17.87 12.98
CA ASP A 276 -0.03 -17.49 11.90
C ASP A 276 -1.04 -18.62 11.60
N ASN A 277 -0.67 -19.88 11.84
CA ASN A 277 -1.54 -21.05 11.68
C ASN A 277 -2.34 -21.40 12.95
N GLY A 278 -2.22 -20.62 14.03
CA GLY A 278 -2.94 -20.84 15.28
C GLY A 278 -2.51 -22.05 16.10
N SER A 279 -1.46 -22.78 15.70
CA SER A 279 -1.09 -24.05 16.34
C SER A 279 -0.25 -23.91 17.62
N GLN A 280 0.38 -22.76 17.86
CA GLN A 280 1.23 -22.55 19.03
C GLN A 280 1.00 -21.18 19.66
N ILE A 281 0.81 -21.18 20.98
CA ILE A 281 0.68 -19.98 21.80
C ILE A 281 1.88 -19.90 22.75
N VAL A 282 2.44 -18.71 22.93
CA VAL A 282 3.53 -18.43 23.88
C VAL A 282 3.17 -17.21 24.72
N PHE A 283 3.38 -17.30 26.03
CA PHE A 283 3.20 -16.20 26.97
C PHE A 283 4.04 -16.40 28.24
N VAL A 284 4.09 -15.37 29.08
CA VAL A 284 4.68 -15.47 30.42
C VAL A 284 3.57 -15.54 31.46
N ASN A 285 3.60 -16.56 32.33
CA ASN A 285 2.62 -16.70 33.40
C ASN A 285 2.89 -15.74 34.57
N ALA A 286 1.95 -15.67 35.52
CA ALA A 286 2.05 -14.79 36.68
C ALA A 286 3.31 -15.05 37.55
N ALA A 287 3.84 -16.27 37.50
CA ALA A 287 5.07 -16.64 38.21
C ALA A 287 6.36 -16.26 37.45
N GLY A 288 6.29 -15.68 36.25
CA GLY A 288 7.46 -15.27 35.47
C GLY A 288 8.08 -16.37 34.60
N HIS A 289 7.40 -17.50 34.41
CA HIS A 289 7.82 -18.57 33.49
C HIS A 289 7.24 -18.38 32.10
N ILE A 290 8.01 -18.73 31.07
CA ILE A 290 7.50 -18.81 29.70
C ILE A 290 6.73 -20.12 29.54
N ILE A 291 5.44 -20.01 29.22
CA ILE A 291 4.53 -21.11 28.95
C ILE A 291 4.29 -21.19 27.45
N THR A 292 4.27 -22.42 26.93
CA THR A 292 3.82 -22.69 25.57
C THR A 292 2.59 -23.58 25.59
N VAL A 293 1.69 -23.38 24.64
CA VAL A 293 0.50 -24.21 24.44
C VAL A 293 0.48 -24.67 23.00
N ASP A 294 0.44 -25.99 22.79
CA ASP A 294 0.17 -26.57 21.48
C ASP A 294 -1.34 -26.72 21.30
N MET A 295 -1.84 -26.21 20.17
CA MET A 295 -3.25 -26.26 19.80
C MET A 295 -3.43 -27.28 18.68
N VAL A 296 -4.18 -28.35 18.96
CA VAL A 296 -4.57 -29.34 17.96
C VAL A 296 -6.04 -29.14 17.63
N TYR A 297 -6.31 -28.89 16.35
CA TYR A 297 -7.66 -28.74 15.81
C TYR A 297 -8.03 -30.01 15.06
N THR A 298 -9.10 -30.67 15.47
CA THR A 298 -9.74 -31.77 14.72
C THR A 298 -11.06 -31.27 14.14
N GLN A 299 -11.76 -32.13 13.40
CA GLN A 299 -13.08 -31.78 12.86
C GLN A 299 -14.14 -31.55 13.97
N THR A 300 -13.90 -32.05 15.18
CA THR A 300 -14.87 -32.02 16.29
C THR A 300 -14.36 -31.35 17.55
N ASP A 301 -13.04 -31.24 17.71
CA ASP A 301 -12.42 -30.88 18.98
C ASP A 301 -11.28 -29.88 18.80
N ILE A 302 -11.10 -29.06 19.84
CA ILE A 302 -9.95 -28.19 20.00
C ILE A 302 -9.24 -28.63 21.27
N ILE A 303 -8.02 -29.12 21.12
CA ILE A 303 -7.28 -29.77 22.19
C ILE A 303 -6.05 -28.91 22.52
N PRO A 304 -6.14 -28.03 23.54
CA PRO A 304 -4.99 -27.30 24.04
C PRO A 304 -4.12 -28.20 24.93
N THR A 305 -2.81 -28.21 24.68
CA THR A 305 -1.83 -28.87 25.55
C THR A 305 -0.89 -27.83 26.14
N VAL A 306 -1.06 -27.52 27.43
CA VAL A 306 -0.16 -26.63 28.16
C VAL A 306 1.12 -27.38 28.49
N ASN A 307 2.24 -26.92 27.93
CA ASN A 307 3.54 -27.54 28.14
C ASN A 307 4.21 -27.04 29.43
N PRO A 308 5.15 -27.83 29.98
CA PRO A 308 6.04 -27.35 31.03
C PRO A 308 6.77 -26.07 30.59
N PRO A 309 7.18 -25.20 31.55
CA PRO A 309 7.98 -24.03 31.25
C PRO A 309 9.20 -24.36 30.38
N ILE A 310 9.40 -23.61 29.30
CA ILE A 310 10.57 -23.81 28.41
C ILE A 310 11.89 -23.42 29.07
N SER A 311 11.81 -22.66 30.17
CA SER A 311 12.93 -22.24 31.01
C SER A 311 12.60 -22.47 32.47
N ALA A 312 13.58 -22.98 33.23
CA ALA A 312 13.45 -23.20 34.66
C ALA A 312 13.48 -21.90 35.49
N ALA A 313 13.93 -20.79 34.91
CA ALA A 313 14.08 -19.52 35.63
C ALA A 313 12.81 -18.64 35.49
N PRO A 314 12.16 -18.23 36.60
CA PRO A 314 10.97 -17.37 36.61
C PRO A 314 11.31 -15.87 36.43
N VAL A 315 12.19 -15.53 35.49
CA VAL A 315 12.74 -14.17 35.35
C VAL A 315 12.13 -13.37 34.21
N TRP A 316 11.15 -13.94 33.51
CA TRP A 316 10.66 -13.38 32.26
C TRP A 316 9.56 -12.34 32.51
N ARG A 317 9.54 -11.31 31.67
CA ARG A 317 8.52 -10.27 31.62
C ARG A 317 7.61 -10.45 30.40
N ASN A 318 8.17 -10.85 29.27
CA ASN A 318 7.42 -11.01 28.03
C ASN A 318 8.04 -12.09 27.14
N ALA A 319 7.20 -12.70 26.29
CA ALA A 319 7.63 -13.65 25.27
C ALA A 319 6.73 -13.53 24.03
N ALA A 320 7.31 -13.70 22.85
CA ALA A 320 6.62 -13.69 21.57
C ALA A 320 7.17 -14.79 20.66
N ILE A 321 6.30 -15.39 19.85
CA ILE A 321 6.65 -16.43 18.88
C ILE A 321 6.62 -15.88 17.45
N SER A 322 7.54 -16.32 16.60
CA SER A 322 7.52 -15.99 15.18
C SER A 322 6.30 -16.59 14.49
N LYS A 323 5.88 -15.97 13.40
CA LYS A 323 4.71 -16.38 12.61
C LYS A 323 4.70 -17.86 12.22
N ASP A 324 5.88 -18.40 11.94
CA ASP A 324 6.11 -19.79 11.54
C ASP A 324 6.44 -20.74 12.69
N GLY A 325 6.40 -20.27 13.94
CA GLY A 325 6.65 -21.07 15.14
C GLY A 325 8.12 -21.40 15.42
N ARG A 326 9.07 -20.96 14.58
CA ARG A 326 10.48 -21.39 14.67
C ARG A 326 11.29 -20.67 15.76
N PHE A 327 10.89 -19.47 16.14
CA PHE A 327 11.68 -18.63 17.06
C PHE A 327 10.80 -18.07 18.18
N VAL A 328 11.33 -18.12 19.40
CA VAL A 328 10.74 -17.42 20.56
C VAL A 328 11.70 -16.31 20.98
N ALA A 329 11.21 -15.08 20.97
CA ALA A 329 11.87 -13.93 21.56
C ALA A 329 11.34 -13.72 22.98
N SER A 330 12.21 -13.45 23.94
CA SER A 330 11.83 -13.24 25.33
C SER A 330 12.62 -12.11 25.97
N LEU A 331 12.01 -11.45 26.94
CA LEU A 331 12.59 -10.33 27.67
C LEU A 331 12.52 -10.61 29.17
N THR A 332 13.62 -10.35 29.86
CA THR A 332 13.63 -10.21 31.32
C THR A 332 13.29 -8.77 31.71
N ASP A 333 13.14 -8.54 33.00
CA ASP A 333 13.24 -7.19 33.56
C ASP A 333 14.70 -6.66 33.48
#